data_AF-W9RE79-F1
#
_entry.id   AF-W9RE79-F1
#
_cell.length_a   1.000
_cell.length_b   1.000
_cell.length_c   1.000
_cell.angle_alpha   90.00
_cell.angle_beta   90.00
_cell.angle_gamma   90.00
#
_symmetry.space_group_name_H-M   'P 1'
#
loop_
_entity.id
_entity.type
_entity.pdbx_description
1 polymer ?
#
loop_
_entity_poly.entity_id
_entity_poly.type
_entity_poly.pdbx_seq_one_letter_code
_entity_poly.pdbx_strand_id
1 'polypeptide(L)'
;MEDHKSEIDNWDLGTGIYVSFYFLRSSLLEDNDTMTELDFLESKNDACRNFISQLNESLAVWGGRLPVEARVAYSKMAEEMSSLLLSDLGEGSTRDVQLSCFDTVSNAPIPDELRSSHLQEAVSLFTCYLSEVAT
;
A
#
# COMPACT_ATOMS: atom_id res chain seq x y z
N MET A 1 -9.42 -19.22 -10.94
CA MET A 1 -9.97 -17.91 -11.34
C MET A 1 -8.96 -17.11 -12.14
N GLU A 2 -7.69 -17.11 -11.73
CA GLU A 2 -6.61 -16.41 -12.42
C GLU A 2 -6.33 -16.94 -13.85
N ASP A 3 -6.45 -18.27 -14.06
CA ASP A 3 -6.30 -18.90 -15.38
C ASP A 3 -7.30 -18.41 -16.45
N HIS A 4 -8.38 -17.76 -16.02
CA HIS A 4 -9.42 -17.21 -16.89
C HIS A 4 -9.44 -15.67 -16.89
N LYS A 5 -8.39 -15.01 -16.36
CA LYS A 5 -8.28 -13.54 -16.30
C LYS A 5 -8.55 -12.88 -17.66
N SER A 6 -8.01 -13.47 -18.73
CA SER A 6 -8.16 -12.95 -20.10
C SER A 6 -9.58 -13.02 -20.66
N GLU A 7 -10.47 -13.80 -20.03
CA GLU A 7 -11.87 -13.95 -20.43
C GLU A 7 -12.78 -12.92 -19.73
N ILE A 8 -12.25 -12.15 -18.77
CA ILE A 8 -13.03 -11.20 -17.96
C ILE A 8 -12.65 -9.77 -18.34
N ASP A 9 -13.61 -9.06 -18.92
CA ASP A 9 -13.47 -7.64 -19.27
C ASP A 9 -13.13 -6.80 -18.03
N ASN A 10 -12.13 -5.93 -18.19
CA ASN A 10 -11.66 -5.01 -17.14
C ASN A 10 -11.31 -5.72 -15.82
N TRP A 11 -10.78 -6.95 -15.88
CA TRP A 11 -10.36 -7.71 -14.70
C TRP A 11 -9.57 -6.85 -13.70
N ASP A 12 -8.55 -6.14 -14.20
CA ASP A 12 -7.66 -5.33 -13.38
C ASP A 12 -8.33 -4.08 -12.77
N LEU A 13 -9.52 -3.70 -13.24
CA LEU A 13 -10.29 -2.58 -12.68
C LEU A 13 -11.53 -3.05 -11.92
N GLY A 14 -11.78 -4.35 -11.83
CA GLY A 14 -13.01 -4.93 -11.30
C GLY A 14 -12.73 -6.08 -10.33
N THR A 15 -13.15 -7.29 -10.70
CA THR A 15 -13.03 -8.48 -9.85
C THR A 15 -11.58 -8.83 -9.47
N GLY A 16 -10.62 -8.50 -10.34
CA GLY A 16 -9.20 -8.75 -10.10
C GLY A 16 -8.65 -8.02 -8.89
N ILE A 17 -9.20 -6.85 -8.53
CA ILE A 17 -8.76 -6.08 -7.36
C ILE A 17 -8.90 -6.88 -6.06
N TYR A 18 -10.00 -7.61 -5.90
CA TYR A 18 -10.22 -8.44 -4.70
C TYR A 18 -9.21 -9.59 -4.64
N VAL A 19 -8.90 -10.20 -5.79
CA VAL A 19 -7.92 -11.30 -5.87
C VAL A 19 -6.52 -10.77 -5.55
N SER A 20 -6.12 -9.67 -6.18
CA SER A 20 -4.85 -8.98 -5.94
C SER A 20 -4.69 -8.58 -4.48
N PHE A 21 -5.76 -8.06 -3.86
CA PHE A 21 -5.76 -7.71 -2.44
C PHE A 21 -5.42 -8.91 -1.55
N TYR A 22 -6.12 -10.04 -1.69
CA TYR A 22 -5.88 -11.19 -0.82
C TYR A 22 -4.50 -11.80 -1.05
N PHE A 23 -4.04 -11.85 -2.31
CA PHE A 23 -2.71 -12.32 -2.62
C PHE A 23 -1.62 -11.43 -1.99
N LEU A 24 -1.73 -10.11 -2.18
CA LEU A 24 -0.80 -9.15 -1.61
C LEU A 24 -0.81 -9.19 -0.09
N ARG A 25 -2.00 -9.23 0.52
CA ARG A 25 -2.17 -9.31 1.97
C ARG A 25 -1.47 -10.54 2.55
N SER A 26 -1.64 -11.70 1.93
CA SER A 26 -0.93 -12.92 2.34
C SER A 26 0.58 -12.74 2.22
N SER A 27 1.06 -12.20 1.10
CA SER A 27 2.49 -11.93 0.90
C SER A 27 3.07 -10.92 1.89
N LEU A 28 2.28 -9.95 2.37
CA LEU A 28 2.72 -8.98 3.37
C LEU A 28 2.81 -9.59 4.77
N LEU A 29 1.94 -10.56 5.08
CA LEU A 29 1.87 -11.25 6.36
C LEU A 29 2.84 -12.43 6.49
N GLU A 30 3.32 -12.97 5.36
CA GLU A 30 4.31 -14.05 5.36
C GLU A 30 5.68 -13.51 5.83
N ASP A 31 6.20 -14.09 6.91
CA ASP A 31 7.52 -13.81 7.47
C ASP A 31 8.59 -14.41 6.54
N ASN A 32 9.37 -13.56 5.88
CA ASN A 32 10.42 -14.02 4.97
C ASN A 32 11.75 -14.16 5.71
N ASP A 33 11.94 -15.31 6.36
CA ASP A 33 13.14 -15.72 7.10
C ASP A 33 14.45 -15.76 6.27
N THR A 34 14.43 -15.39 4.98
CA THR A 34 15.57 -15.59 4.06
C THR A 34 15.99 -14.36 3.22
N MET A 35 15.25 -13.24 3.25
CA MET A 35 15.58 -12.04 2.47
C MET A 35 16.29 -10.99 3.34
N THR A 36 17.14 -10.14 2.76
CA THR A 36 17.63 -8.96 3.48
C THR A 36 16.46 -8.00 3.76
N GLU A 37 16.41 -7.40 4.94
CA GLU A 37 15.28 -6.55 5.37
C GLU A 37 15.01 -5.37 4.42
N LEU A 38 16.07 -4.83 3.78
CA LEU A 38 15.96 -3.70 2.85
C LEU A 38 15.28 -4.12 1.54
N ASP A 39 15.79 -5.16 0.86
CA ASP A 39 15.23 -5.64 -0.41
C ASP A 39 13.77 -6.12 -0.21
N PHE A 40 13.48 -6.64 0.98
CA PHE A 40 12.14 -7.06 1.38
C PHE A 40 11.17 -5.89 1.51
N LEU A 41 11.54 -4.82 2.22
CA LEU A 41 10.67 -3.66 2.41
C LEU A 41 10.44 -2.90 1.09
N GLU A 42 11.48 -2.73 0.27
CA GLU A 42 11.34 -2.08 -1.05
C GLU A 42 10.40 -2.88 -1.96
N SER A 43 10.56 -4.21 -2.03
CA SER A 43 9.66 -5.07 -2.80
C SER A 43 8.22 -5.02 -2.29
N LYS A 44 8.00 -4.96 -0.97
CA LYS A 44 6.68 -4.79 -0.37
C LYS A 44 6.08 -3.43 -0.73
N ASN A 45 6.88 -2.37 -0.66
CA ASN A 45 6.45 -1.02 -1.01
C ASN A 45 6.01 -0.95 -2.48
N ASP A 46 6.78 -1.51 -3.40
CA ASP A 46 6.44 -1.54 -4.83
C ASP A 46 5.15 -2.31 -5.11
N ALA A 47 4.96 -3.45 -4.45
CA ALA A 47 3.73 -4.23 -4.56
C ALA A 47 2.51 -3.45 -4.04
N CYS A 48 2.63 -2.79 -2.89
CA CYS A 48 1.62 -1.91 -2.33
C CYS A 48 1.32 -0.71 -3.24
N ARG A 49 2.35 -0.08 -3.81
CA ARG A 49 2.24 1.06 -4.73
C ARG A 49 1.46 0.68 -5.98
N ASN A 50 1.78 -0.47 -6.58
CA ASN A 50 1.07 -0.99 -7.74
C ASN A 50 -0.40 -1.27 -7.43
N PHE A 51 -0.69 -1.92 -6.30
CA PHE A 51 -2.06 -2.19 -5.87
C PHE A 51 -2.85 -0.89 -5.58
N ILE A 52 -2.25 0.08 -4.92
CA ILE A 52 -2.87 1.38 -4.65
C ILE A 52 -3.14 2.14 -5.96
N SER A 53 -2.21 2.11 -6.93
CA SER A 53 -2.44 2.68 -8.26
C SER A 53 -3.66 2.03 -8.93
N GLN A 54 -3.73 0.70 -8.88
CA GLN A 54 -4.84 -0.07 -9.45
C GLN A 54 -6.19 0.30 -8.81
N LEU A 55 -6.23 0.49 -7.49
CA LEU A 55 -7.42 0.99 -6.79
C LEU A 55 -7.83 2.38 -7.28
N ASN A 56 -6.87 3.31 -7.37
CA ASN A 56 -7.11 4.68 -7.83
C ASN A 56 -7.58 4.71 -9.29
N GLU A 57 -6.99 3.89 -10.16
CA GLU A 57 -7.41 3.75 -11.55
C GLU A 57 -8.85 3.23 -11.67
N SER A 58 -9.20 2.20 -10.90
CA SER A 58 -10.57 1.69 -10.85
C SER A 58 -11.55 2.74 -10.35
N LEU A 59 -11.21 3.46 -9.28
CA LEU A 59 -12.00 4.57 -8.76
C LEU A 59 -12.15 5.70 -9.80
N ALA A 60 -11.12 5.99 -10.58
CA ALA A 60 -11.18 7.01 -11.63
C ALA A 60 -12.08 6.58 -12.81
N VAL A 61 -12.00 5.31 -13.22
CA VAL A 61 -12.77 4.78 -14.35
C VAL A 61 -14.26 4.63 -14.00
N TRP A 62 -14.55 4.06 -12.83
CA TRP A 62 -15.93 3.78 -12.45
C TRP A 62 -16.56 4.90 -11.64
N GLY A 63 -15.78 5.61 -10.82
CA GLY A 63 -16.22 6.78 -10.05
C GLY A 63 -17.52 6.53 -9.29
N GLY A 64 -18.51 7.39 -9.52
CA GLY A 64 -19.84 7.28 -8.92
C GLY A 64 -20.68 6.09 -9.41
N ARG A 65 -20.23 5.33 -10.43
CA ARG A 65 -20.89 4.10 -10.88
C ARG A 65 -20.57 2.91 -9.97
N LEU A 66 -19.50 2.98 -9.19
CA LEU A 66 -19.23 1.99 -8.15
C LEU A 66 -20.26 2.13 -7.02
N PRO A 67 -20.87 1.01 -6.58
CA PRO A 67 -21.65 0.98 -5.35
C PRO A 67 -20.85 1.58 -4.19
N VAL A 68 -21.55 2.22 -3.25
CA VAL A 68 -20.91 2.84 -2.08
C VAL A 68 -20.10 1.81 -1.31
N GLU A 69 -20.64 0.59 -1.19
CA GLU A 69 -20.03 -0.54 -0.51
C GLU A 69 -18.70 -0.95 -1.14
N ALA A 70 -18.60 -0.89 -2.48
CA ALA A 70 -17.37 -1.19 -3.19
C ALA A 70 -16.30 -0.12 -2.95
N ARG A 71 -16.70 1.16 -2.95
CA ARG A 71 -15.77 2.27 -2.63
C ARG A 71 -15.28 2.19 -1.19
N VAL A 72 -16.16 1.86 -0.25
CA VAL A 72 -15.80 1.62 1.16
C VAL A 72 -14.87 0.41 1.28
N ALA A 73 -15.11 -0.67 0.53
CA ALA A 73 -14.23 -1.82 0.51
C ALA A 73 -12.82 -1.45 0.01
N TYR A 74 -12.72 -0.64 -1.05
CA TYR A 74 -11.43 -0.17 -1.57
C TYR A 74 -10.68 0.69 -0.56
N SER A 75 -11.36 1.62 0.11
CA SER A 75 -10.74 2.40 1.19
C SER A 75 -10.23 1.51 2.33
N LYS A 76 -10.99 0.49 2.72
CA LYS A 76 -10.55 -0.47 3.76
C LYS A 76 -9.38 -1.34 3.32
N MET A 77 -9.37 -1.80 2.07
CA MET A 77 -8.23 -2.54 1.51
C MET A 77 -6.98 -1.67 1.50
N ALA A 78 -7.10 -0.42 1.05
CA ALA A 78 -6.01 0.55 1.03
C ALA A 78 -5.48 0.86 2.44
N GLU A 79 -6.37 1.04 3.41
CA GLU A 79 -6.03 1.21 4.83
C GLU A 79 -5.25 0.00 5.37
N GLU A 80 -5.74 -1.22 5.14
CA GLU A 80 -5.09 -2.43 5.62
C GLU A 80 -3.70 -2.62 4.98
N MET A 81 -3.57 -2.41 3.67
CA MET A 81 -2.27 -2.50 2.99
C MET A 81 -1.29 -1.43 3.49
N SER A 82 -1.79 -0.22 3.75
CA SER A 82 -0.98 0.87 4.32
C SER A 82 -0.47 0.51 5.71
N SER A 83 -1.35 -0.01 6.57
CA SER A 83 -1.00 -0.42 7.94
C SER A 83 0.03 -1.56 7.95
N LEU A 84 -0.17 -2.58 7.11
CA LEU A 84 0.77 -3.70 6.97
C LEU A 84 2.14 -3.23 6.46
N LEU A 85 2.16 -2.35 5.45
CA LEU A 85 3.41 -1.79 4.92
C LEU A 85 4.18 -0.98 5.98
N LEU A 86 3.48 -0.16 6.76
CA LEU A 86 4.12 0.70 7.77
C LEU A 86 4.51 -0.05 9.04
N SER A 87 3.88 -1.20 9.33
CA SER A 87 4.24 -2.05 10.48
C SER A 87 5.64 -2.65 10.33
N ASP A 88 6.11 -2.83 9.09
CA ASP A 88 7.43 -3.37 8.74
C ASP A 88 8.53 -2.30 8.63
N LEU A 89 8.27 -1.07 9.10
CA LEU A 89 9.29 -0.02 9.21
C LEU A 89 10.28 -0.37 10.35
N GLY A 90 11.12 -1.38 10.11
CA GLY A 90 12.09 -1.93 11.05
C GLY A 90 13.48 -1.30 10.97
N GLU A 91 14.30 -1.66 11.97
CA GLU A 91 15.67 -1.19 12.23
C GLU A 91 16.70 -1.87 11.31
N GLY A 92 16.50 -1.73 10.00
CA GLY A 92 17.40 -2.30 8.98
C GLY A 92 17.19 -1.76 7.57
N SER A 93 16.10 -1.02 7.34
CA SER A 93 15.84 -0.29 6.09
C SER A 93 16.46 1.11 6.11
N THR A 94 16.83 1.62 4.94
CA THR A 94 17.31 3.00 4.83
C THR A 94 16.17 3.99 5.04
N ARG A 95 16.48 5.18 5.56
CA ARG A 95 15.50 6.25 5.78
C ARG A 95 14.78 6.67 4.51
N ASP A 96 15.45 6.58 3.35
CA ASP A 96 14.88 6.86 2.04
C ASP A 96 13.78 5.85 1.69
N VAL A 97 14.06 4.54 1.85
CA VAL A 97 13.07 3.47 1.64
C VAL A 97 11.89 3.65 2.59
N GLN A 98 12.13 3.92 3.88
CA GLN A 98 11.08 4.18 4.87
C GLN A 98 10.17 5.36 4.48
N LEU A 99 10.75 6.48 4.05
CA LEU A 99 9.99 7.65 3.60
C LEU A 99 9.22 7.38 2.30
N SER A 100 9.77 6.55 1.40
CA SER A 100 9.08 6.14 0.18
C SER A 100 7.82 5.30 0.44
N CYS A 101 7.75 4.58 1.58
CA CYS A 101 6.53 3.89 2.02
C CYS A 101 5.43 4.88 2.38
N PHE A 102 5.78 5.99 3.05
CA PHE A 102 4.82 7.06 3.35
C PHE A 102 4.31 7.77 2.09
N ASP A 103 5.15 7.91 1.05
CA ASP A 103 4.70 8.40 -0.26
C ASP A 103 3.63 7.47 -0.86
N THR A 104 3.84 6.16 -0.83
CA THR A 104 2.84 5.17 -1.26
C THR A 104 1.52 5.33 -0.48
N VAL A 105 1.59 5.38 0.86
CA VAL A 105 0.41 5.51 1.72
C VAL A 105 -0.31 6.85 1.51
N SER A 106 0.41 7.94 1.23
CA SER A 106 -0.19 9.25 1.00
C SER A 106 -1.12 9.27 -0.22
N ASN A 107 -0.80 8.46 -1.23
CA ASN A 107 -1.57 8.30 -2.46
C ASN A 107 -2.73 7.30 -2.33
N ALA A 108 -2.90 6.65 -1.18
CA ALA A 108 -3.94 5.68 -0.95
C ALA A 108 -5.34 6.34 -0.89
N PRO A 109 -6.41 5.68 -1.40
CA PRO A 109 -7.79 6.16 -1.32
C PRO A 109 -8.40 5.94 0.08
N ILE A 110 -7.71 6.42 1.12
CA ILE A 110 -8.10 6.36 2.54
C ILE A 110 -8.75 7.67 3.02
N PRO A 111 -9.51 7.64 4.13
CA PRO A 111 -10.00 8.84 4.80
C PRO A 111 -8.90 9.84 5.18
N ASP A 112 -9.25 11.13 5.18
CA ASP A 112 -8.30 12.22 5.44
C ASP A 112 -7.73 12.19 6.86
N GLU A 113 -8.50 11.69 7.83
CA GLU A 113 -8.04 11.53 9.21
C GLU A 113 -6.87 10.54 9.29
N LEU A 114 -6.98 9.40 8.60
CA LEU A 114 -5.92 8.39 8.55
C LEU A 114 -4.70 8.89 7.77
N ARG A 115 -4.95 9.54 6.62
CA ARG A 115 -3.87 10.16 5.82
C ARG A 115 -3.09 11.17 6.66
N SER A 116 -3.78 11.97 7.47
CA SER A 116 -3.15 12.95 8.36
C SER A 116 -2.31 12.29 9.45
N SER A 117 -2.76 11.16 10.01
CA SER A 117 -1.99 10.38 10.98
C SER A 117 -0.66 9.88 10.38
N HIS A 118 -0.72 9.25 9.20
CA HIS A 118 0.47 8.76 8.50
C HIS A 118 1.42 9.90 8.12
N LEU A 119 0.89 11.07 7.74
CA LEU A 119 1.73 12.24 7.48
C LEU A 119 2.47 12.71 8.74
N GLN A 120 1.82 12.68 9.91
CA GLN A 120 2.47 13.02 11.17
C GLN A 120 3.58 12.02 11.52
N GLU A 121 3.35 10.72 11.28
CA GLU A 121 4.38 9.67 11.44
C GLU A 121 5.57 9.91 10.50
N ALA A 122 5.32 10.23 9.23
CA ALA A 122 6.36 10.55 8.25
C ALA A 122 7.22 11.77 8.68
N VAL A 123 6.57 12.83 9.18
CA VAL A 123 7.26 14.03 9.68
C VAL A 123 8.09 13.71 10.92
N SER A 124 7.58 12.87 11.81
CA SER A 124 8.32 12.40 12.99
C SER A 124 9.59 11.64 12.58
N LEU A 125 9.45 10.68 11.66
CA LEU A 125 10.56 9.90 11.11
C LEU A 125 11.62 10.80 10.45
N PHE A 126 11.19 11.73 9.61
CA PHE A 126 12.08 12.68 8.94
C PHE A 126 12.82 13.58 9.93
N THR A 127 12.14 14.07 10.97
CA THR A 127 12.76 14.90 12.00
C THR A 127 13.79 14.11 12.81
N CYS A 128 13.50 12.84 13.11
CA CYS A 128 14.45 11.94 13.76
C CYS A 128 15.71 11.77 12.90
N TYR A 129 15.53 11.50 11.60
CA TYR A 129 16.63 11.38 10.66
C TYR A 129 17.51 12.65 10.60
N LEU A 130 16.90 13.84 10.50
CA LEU A 130 17.66 15.09 10.51
C LEU A 130 18.48 15.27 11.80
N SER A 131 17.95 14.82 12.93
CA SER A 131 18.65 14.88 14.22
C SER A 131 19.84 13.92 14.26
N GLU A 132 19.70 12.72 13.68
CA GLU A 132 20.77 11.71 13.56
C GLU A 132 21.89 12.16 12.61
N VAL A 133 21.56 12.87 11.53
CA VAL A 133 22.56 13.38 10.56
C VAL A 133 23.31 14.62 11.09
N ALA A 134 22.70 15.36 12.01
CA ALA A 134 23.30 16.56 12.59
C ALA A 134 24.33 16.28 13.70
N THR A 135 24.48 15.03 14.14
CA THR A 135 25.46 14.57 15.15
C THR A 135 26.69 13.94 14.51
#